data_AF-A0A7Y8LLM5-F1
#
_entry.id   AF-A0A7Y8LLM5-F1
#
_cell.length_a   1.000
_cell.length_b   1.000
_cell.length_c   1.000
_cell.angle_alpha   90.00
_cell.angle_beta   90.00
_cell.angle_gamma   90.00
#
_symmetry.space_group_name_H-M   'P 1'
#
loop_
_entity.id
_entity.type
_entity.pdbx_description
1 polymer ?
#
loop_
_entity_poly.entity_id
_entity_poly.type
_entity_poly.pdbx_seq_one_letter_code
_entity_poly.pdbx_strand_id
1 'polypeptide(L)' 'MPETGHIKLCIYDLLGKEIAELVNEVKQPSVYDATFSTTNATPGGVYFYRLQAGDLTEIKKMILLR' A
#
# COMPACT_ATOMS: atom_id res chain seq x y z
N MET A 1 13.86 -20.04 4.62
CA MET A 1 14.86 -19.05 4.18
C MET A 1 14.09 -17.78 3.85
N PRO A 2 14.65 -16.56 4.01
CA PRO A 2 13.93 -15.36 3.63
C PRO A 2 13.82 -15.34 2.10
N GLU A 3 12.69 -15.76 1.55
CA GLU A 3 12.48 -15.81 0.10
C GLU A 3 12.31 -14.38 -0.41
N THR A 4 13.23 -13.95 -1.29
CA THR A 4 13.05 -12.74 -2.10
C THR A 4 11.72 -12.85 -2.84
N GLY A 5 10.80 -11.95 -2.52
CA GLY A 5 9.46 -11.95 -3.07
C GLY A 5 9.18 -10.65 -3.80
N HIS A 6 8.38 -10.72 -4.85
CA HIS A 6 7.83 -9.53 -5.46
C HIS A 6 6.84 -8.88 -4.49
N ILE A 7 7.15 -7.65 -4.04
CA ILE A 7 6.31 -6.87 -3.13
C ILE A 7 5.60 -5.79 -3.93
N LYS A 8 4.27 -5.77 -3.84
CA LYS A 8 3.41 -4.74 -4.41
C LYS A 8 2.54 -4.12 -3.33
N LEU A 9 2.65 -2.80 -3.14
CA LEU A 9 1.85 -2.01 -2.23
C LEU A 9 1.05 -0.98 -3.03
N CYS A 10 -0.27 -1.17 -3.11
CA CYS A 10 -1.18 -0.24 -3.76
C CYS A 10 -2.20 0.32 -2.79
N ILE A 11 -2.60 1.58 -3.01
CA ILE A 11 -3.65 2.28 -2.28
C ILE A 11 -4.89 2.35 -3.16
N TYR A 12 -6.03 2.05 -2.56
CA TYR A 12 -7.36 2.05 -3.14
C TYR A 12 -8.29 2.96 -2.33
N ASP A 13 -9.22 3.60 -3.02
CA ASP A 13 -10.32 4.33 -2.40
C ASP A 13 -11.49 3.39 -2.02
N LEU A 14 -12.47 3.89 -1.27
CA LEU A 14 -13.71 3.17 -0.91
C LEU A 14 -14.44 2.55 -2.12
N LEU A 15 -14.31 3.15 -3.30
CA LEU A 15 -14.89 2.65 -4.54
C LEU A 15 -14.05 1.54 -5.21
N GLY A 16 -12.93 1.12 -4.61
CA GLY A 16 -12.00 0.14 -5.19
C GLY A 16 -11.11 0.70 -6.30
N LYS A 17 -11.11 2.03 -6.51
CA LYS A 17 -10.25 2.68 -7.48
C LYS A 17 -8.82 2.74 -6.96
N GLU A 18 -7.85 2.26 -7.74
CA GLU A 18 -6.43 2.42 -7.44
C GLU A 18 -6.06 3.91 -7.50
N ILE A 19 -5.58 4.45 -6.37
CA ILE A 19 -5.18 5.84 -6.20
C ILE A 19 -3.69 6.00 -6.43
N ALA A 20 -2.89 5.07 -5.91
CA ALA A 20 -1.44 5.12 -6.03
C ALA A 20 -0.81 3.73 -5.86
N GLU A 21 0.28 3.49 -6.58
CA GLU A 21 1.19 2.37 -6.35
C GLU A 21 2.42 2.92 -5.60
N LEU A 22 2.64 2.47 -4.37
CA LEU A 22 3.75 2.92 -3.52
C LEU A 22 5.00 2.08 -3.70
N VAL A 23 4.82 0.77 -3.88
CA VAL A 23 5.91 -0.20 -4.03
C VAL A 23 5.48 -1.22 -5.07
N ASN A 24 6.38 -1.57 -5.99
CA ASN A 24 6.14 -2.61 -6.98
C ASN A 24 7.47 -3.15 -7.49
N GLU A 25 8.17 -3.87 -6.61
CA GLU A 25 9.53 -4.35 -6.87
C GLU A 25 9.84 -5.61 -6.05
N VAL A 26 10.83 -6.36 -6.52
CA VAL A 26 11.34 -7.54 -5.80
C VAL A 26 12.19 -7.06 -4.64
N LYS A 27 11.75 -7.31 -3.42
CA LYS A 27 12.47 -6.93 -2.21
C LYS A 27 12.78 -8.15 -1.36
N GLN A 28 13.86 -8.05 -0.59
CA GLN A 28 14.19 -9.02 0.45
C GLN A 28 13.24 -8.81 1.64
N PRO A 29 12.89 -9.83 2.41
CA PRO A 29 12.06 -9.63 3.59
C PRO A 29 12.80 -8.77 4.63
N SER A 30 12.36 -7.53 4.74
CA SER A 30 12.85 -6.49 5.64
C SER A 30 11.69 -5.57 5.98
N VAL A 31 11.87 -4.75 7.02
CA VAL A 31 10.96 -3.64 7.30
C VAL A 31 11.20 -2.56 6.24
N TYR A 32 10.12 -2.13 5.57
CA TYR A 32 10.14 -1.04 4.60
C TYR A 32 9.10 0.00 4.99
N ASP A 33 9.54 1.24 5.14
CA ASP A 33 8.67 2.38 5.38
C ASP A 33 8.28 3.00 4.04
N ALA A 34 6.99 2.97 3.71
CA ALA A 34 6.43 3.67 2.57
C ALA A 34 5.64 4.88 3.07
N THR A 35 6.03 6.08 2.65
CA THR A 35 5.31 7.31 2.98
C THR A 35 4.35 7.65 1.86
N PHE A 36 3.06 7.64 2.16
CA PHE A 36 2.04 8.15 1.26
C PHE A 36 1.81 9.64 1.50
N SER A 37 2.45 10.48 0.69
CA SER A 37 2.22 11.92 0.72
C SER A 37 1.00 12.27 -0.14
N THR A 38 -0.15 12.43 0.51
CA THR A 38 -1.33 13.02 -0.12
C THR A 38 -1.15 14.52 -0.25
N THR A 39 -1.26 15.08 -1.45
CA THR A 39 -1.33 16.53 -1.61
C THR A 39 -2.61 17.07 -0.95
N ASN A 40 -2.64 18.36 -0.58
CA ASN A 40 -3.79 19.02 0.07
C ASN A 40 -5.14 18.90 -0.68
N ALA A 41 -5.11 18.40 -1.92
CA ALA A 41 -6.26 18.11 -2.77
C ALA A 41 -6.92 16.74 -2.48
N THR A 42 -6.33 15.91 -1.61
CA THR A 42 -6.88 14.59 -1.28
C THR A 42 -7.87 14.74 -0.12
N PRO A 43 -9.16 14.40 -0.30
CA PRO A 43 -10.14 14.54 0.76
C PRO A 43 -9.82 13.61 1.93
N GLY A 44 -10.00 14.08 3.16
CA GLY A 44 -9.96 13.20 4.33
C GLY A 44 -11.02 12.11 4.20
N GLY A 45 -10.67 10.86 4.52
CA GLY A 45 -11.53 9.73 4.20
C GLY A 45 -10.91 8.38 4.55
N VAL A 46 -11.64 7.32 4.21
CA VAL A 46 -11.16 5.94 4.38
C VAL A 46 -10.51 5.49 3.08
N TYR A 47 -9.29 5.01 3.21
CA TYR A 47 -8.51 4.40 2.14
C TYR A 47 -8.18 2.96 2.53
N PHE A 48 -7.90 2.13 1.54
CA PHE A 48 -7.46 0.76 1.74
C PHE A 48 -6.11 0.60 1.07
N TYR A 49 -5.14 -0.02 1.75
CA TYR A 49 -3.92 -0.44 1.10
C TYR A 49 -3.89 -1.95 1.01
N ARG A 50 -3.40 -2.45 -0.12
CA ARG A 50 -3.14 -3.87 -0.36
C ARG A 50 -1.64 -4.06 -0.48
N LEU A 51 -1.08 -4.86 0.41
CA LEU A 51 0.27 -5.38 0.35
C LEU A 51 0.23 -6.81 -0.18
N GLN A 52 0.89 -7.07 -1.30
CA GLN A 52 1.06 -8.40 -1.87
C GLN A 52 2.55 -8.74 -1.85
N ALA A 53 2.92 -9.85 -1.23
CA ALA A 53 4.30 -10.33 -1.12
C ALA A 53 4.31 -11.85 -1.32
N GLY A 54 4.61 -12.30 -2.54
CA GLY A 54 4.46 -13.72 -2.90
C GLY A 54 3.00 -14.18 -2.73
N ASP A 55 2.79 -15.24 -1.93
CA ASP A 55 1.45 -15.76 -1.59
C ASP A 55 0.73 -14.95 -0.50
N LEU A 56 1.44 -14.05 0.19
CA LEU A 56 0.83 -13.21 1.23
C LEU A 56 0.10 -12.04 0.57
N THR A 57 -1.21 -11.93 0.81
CA THR A 57 -1.98 -10.72 0.49
C THR A 57 -2.59 -10.18 1.76
N GLU A 58 -2.18 -8.98 2.15
CA GLU A 58 -2.71 -8.27 3.31
C GLU A 58 -3.41 -7.00 2.85
N ILE A 59 -4.64 -6.81 3.32
CA ILE A 59 -5.43 -5.60 3.07
C ILE A 59 -5.73 -4.96 4.41
N LYS A 60 -5.40 -3.67 4.53
CA LYS A 60 -5.65 -2.90 5.75
C LYS A 60 -6.28 -1.57 5.41
N LYS A 61 -7.18 -1.13 6.29
CA LYS A 61 -7.83 0.17 6.19
C LYS A 61 -6.92 1.25 6.80
N MET A 62 -6.84 2.38 6.11
CA MET A 62 -6.18 3.60 6.55
C MET A 62 -7.24 4.70 6.61
N ILE A 63 -7.18 5.55 7.63
CA ILE A 63 -8.04 6.73 7.73
C ILE A 63 -7.13 7.94 7.53
N LEU A 64 -7.36 8.67 6.46
CA LEU A 64 -6.71 9.96 6.24
C LEU A 64 -7.45 11.00 7.07
N LEU A 65 -6.86 11.35 8.21
CA LEU A 65 -7.30 12.45 9.05
C LEU A 65 -6.68 13.75 8.53
N ARG A 66 -7.49 14.80 8.42
CA ARG A 66 -7.04 16.17 8.08
C ARG A 66 -6.90 17.00 9.35
#